data_AF-A0A6L6PYF2-F1
#
_entry.id   AF-A0A6L6PYF2-F1
#
_cell.length_a   1.000
_cell.length_b   1.000
_cell.length_c   1.000
_cell.angle_alpha   90.00
_cell.angle_beta   90.00
_cell.angle_gamma   90.00
#
_symmetry.space_group_name_H-M   'P 1'
#
loop_
_entity.id
_entity.type
_entity.pdbx_description
1 polymer ?
#
loop_
_entity_poly.entity_id
_entity_poly.type
_entity_poly.pdbx_seq_one_letter_code
_entity_poly.pdbx_strand_id
1 'polypeptide(L)'
;MLFLKSTSVTKAPGIYDVDIAAKPPGKTFGVYIATDPDNPPTAVIAALKAAGFENTHSSGYTHKDRGKVLDLHFHKDGTDLFKGWKPEENAANMAIITKVFGDVGITITPRVMSLAEAYA
;
A
#
# COMPACT_ATOMS: atom_id res chain seq x y z
N MET A 1 9.88 0.81 -2.76
CA MET A 1 10.42 1.36 -1.49
C MET A 1 9.78 2.70 -1.21
N LEU A 2 9.00 2.78 -0.14
CA LEU A 2 8.52 4.06 0.39
C LEU A 2 9.67 4.86 1.00
N PHE A 3 9.65 6.18 0.79
CA PHE A 3 10.64 7.09 1.38
C PHE A 3 10.36 7.31 2.87
N LEU A 4 10.89 6.41 3.70
CA LEU A 4 10.81 6.53 5.14
C LEU A 4 11.72 7.64 5.68
N LYS A 5 11.19 8.42 6.62
CA LYS A 5 12.03 9.36 7.40
C LYS A 5 12.84 8.62 8.46
N SER A 6 12.21 7.66 9.14
CA SER A 6 12.77 6.81 10.20
C SER A 6 11.94 5.54 10.38
N THR A 7 12.56 4.49 10.94
CA THR A 7 11.92 3.26 11.42
C THR A 7 11.58 3.31 12.92
N SER A 8 12.00 4.35 13.63
CA SER A 8 11.70 4.53 15.06
C SER A 8 10.30 5.07 15.33
N VAL A 9 9.59 5.51 14.30
CA VAL A 9 8.21 6.02 14.39
C VAL A 9 7.32 5.11 13.56
N THR A 10 6.26 4.62 14.18
CA THR A 10 5.23 3.79 13.53
C THR A 10 3.93 4.57 13.43
N LYS A 11 3.20 4.37 12.33
CA LYS A 11 1.84 4.90 12.16
C LYS A 11 0.79 4.02 12.83
N ALA A 12 1.08 2.71 12.91
CA ALA A 12 0.28 1.70 13.61
C ALA A 12 1.21 0.51 13.96
N PRO A 13 0.78 -0.44 14.81
CA PRO A 13 1.58 -1.62 15.12
C PRO A 13 2.06 -2.34 13.85
N GLY A 14 3.39 -2.47 13.71
CA GLY A 14 4.03 -3.12 12.57
C GLY A 14 4.07 -2.30 11.27
N ILE A 15 3.58 -1.06 11.26
CA ILE A 15 3.50 -0.20 10.06
C ILE A 15 4.32 1.07 10.28
N TYR A 16 5.38 1.22 9.50
CA TYR A 16 6.15 2.47 9.45
C TYR A 16 5.45 3.51 8.58
N ASP A 17 5.01 3.11 7.38
CA ASP A 17 4.34 4.02 6.46
C ASP A 17 3.42 3.28 5.48
N VAL A 18 2.47 4.02 4.91
CA VAL A 18 1.48 3.58 3.92
C VAL A 18 1.33 4.69 2.87
N ASP A 19 1.36 4.31 1.60
CA ASP A 19 0.98 5.17 0.47
C ASP A 19 -0.04 4.45 -0.40
N ILE A 20 -1.09 5.18 -0.79
CA ILE A 20 -2.14 4.68 -1.69
C ILE A 20 -2.02 5.48 -2.97
N ALA A 21 -1.42 4.86 -3.99
CA ALA A 21 -1.00 5.62 -5.16
C ALA A 21 -1.38 4.91 -6.45
N ALA A 22 -1.90 5.67 -7.40
CA ALA A 22 -2.19 5.20 -8.74
C ALA A 22 -1.09 5.64 -9.71
N LYS A 23 -0.66 4.74 -10.60
CA LYS A 23 0.14 5.15 -11.77
C LYS A 23 -0.74 5.98 -12.72
N PRO A 24 -0.20 7.01 -13.39
CA PRO A 24 -0.93 7.72 -14.44
C PRO A 24 -1.47 6.72 -15.48
N PRO A 25 -2.75 6.81 -15.90
CA PRO A 25 -3.69 7.92 -15.70
C PRO A 25 -4.59 7.85 -14.45
N GLY A 26 -4.35 6.96 -13.48
CA GLY A 26 -5.12 6.92 -12.22
C GLY A 26 -6.25 5.89 -12.17
N LYS A 27 -6.21 4.84 -13.00
CA LYS A 27 -7.31 3.87 -13.12
C LYS A 27 -7.32 2.75 -12.07
N THR A 28 -6.18 2.46 -11.46
CA THR A 28 -6.03 1.48 -10.36
C THR A 28 -5.07 2.02 -9.33
N PHE A 29 -5.33 1.74 -8.06
CA PHE A 29 -4.47 2.15 -6.97
C PHE A 29 -3.67 0.96 -6.45
N GLY A 30 -2.36 1.15 -6.30
CA GLY A 30 -1.50 0.27 -5.52
C GLY A 30 -1.56 0.65 -4.05
N VAL A 31 -1.41 -0.36 -3.19
CA VAL A 31 -1.25 -0.20 -1.75
C VAL A 31 0.22 -0.49 -1.43
N TYR A 32 0.95 0.53 -1.03
CA TYR A 32 2.37 0.44 -0.69
C TYR A 32 2.50 0.53 0.82
N ILE A 33 3.19 -0.42 1.45
CA ILE A 33 3.33 -0.49 2.90
C ILE A 33 4.78 -0.80 3.25
N ALA A 34 5.35 0.00 4.15
CA ALA A 34 6.62 -0.29 4.78
C ALA A 34 6.36 -0.81 6.20
N THR A 35 6.83 -2.03 6.49
CA THR A 35 6.47 -2.76 7.71
C THR A 35 7.69 -3.19 8.51
N ASP A 36 7.49 -3.41 9.80
CA ASP A 36 8.46 -4.08 10.67
C ASP A 36 8.45 -5.59 10.34
N PRO A 37 9.54 -6.17 9.82
CA PRO A 37 9.59 -7.60 9.53
C PRO A 37 9.54 -8.49 10.77
N ASP A 38 9.97 -7.98 11.94
CA ASP A 38 9.98 -8.75 13.18
C ASP A 38 8.57 -8.72 13.84
N ASN A 39 7.73 -7.72 13.50
CA ASN A 39 6.35 -7.58 13.98
C ASN A 39 5.38 -7.16 12.85
N PRO A 40 5.14 -8.02 11.83
CA PRO A 40 4.37 -7.63 10.66
C PRO A 40 2.88 -7.39 10.98
N PRO A 41 2.21 -6.47 10.27
CA PRO A 41 0.78 -6.17 10.45
C PRO A 41 -0.09 -7.24 9.79
N THR A 42 -0.09 -8.46 10.35
CA THR A 42 -0.71 -9.65 9.77
C THR A 42 -2.20 -9.47 9.48
N ALA A 43 -2.94 -8.77 10.34
CA ALA A 43 -4.36 -8.49 10.14
C ALA A 43 -4.63 -7.62 8.89
N VAL A 44 -3.82 -6.58 8.67
CA VAL A 44 -3.92 -5.70 7.48
C VAL A 44 -3.58 -6.50 6.23
N ILE A 45 -2.50 -7.27 6.25
CA ILE A 45 -2.07 -8.10 5.11
C ILE A 45 -3.16 -9.14 4.76
N ALA A 46 -3.74 -9.79 5.77
CA ALA A 46 -4.82 -10.75 5.58
C ALA A 46 -6.09 -10.10 5.02
N ALA A 47 -6.46 -8.92 5.52
CA ALA A 47 -7.64 -8.19 5.04
C ALA A 47 -7.49 -7.74 3.58
N LEU A 48 -6.30 -7.26 3.17
CA LEU A 48 -6.02 -6.92 1.77
C LEU A 48 -6.13 -8.15 0.86
N LYS A 49 -5.55 -9.28 1.26
CA LYS A 49 -5.66 -10.54 0.51
C LYS A 49 -7.10 -11.03 0.40
N ALA A 50 -7.86 -11.00 1.50
CA ALA A 50 -9.26 -11.38 1.52
C ALA A 50 -10.13 -10.48 0.62
N ALA A 51 -9.75 -9.22 0.46
CA ALA A 51 -10.38 -8.28 -0.47
C ALA A 51 -9.95 -8.47 -1.94
N GLY A 52 -9.09 -9.44 -2.23
CA GLY A 52 -8.59 -9.76 -3.57
C GLY A 52 -7.41 -8.90 -4.04
N PHE A 53 -6.70 -8.24 -3.11
CA PHE A 53 -5.43 -7.60 -3.44
C PHE A 53 -4.29 -8.62 -3.37
N GLU A 54 -3.52 -8.71 -4.45
CA GLU A 54 -2.38 -9.60 -4.59
C GLU A 54 -1.09 -8.87 -4.20
N ASN A 55 -0.20 -9.56 -3.48
CA ASN A 55 1.13 -9.01 -3.21
C ASN A 55 2.00 -9.16 -4.47
N THR A 56 2.38 -8.04 -5.07
CA THR A 56 3.19 -7.99 -6.30
C THR A 56 4.65 -7.67 -6.03
N HIS A 57 4.96 -7.25 -4.81
CA HIS A 57 6.33 -6.97 -4.37
C HIS A 57 6.47 -7.24 -2.86
N SER A 58 7.58 -7.89 -2.52
CA SER A 58 7.99 -8.15 -1.14
C SER A 58 9.51 -8.12 -1.07
N SER A 59 10.08 -7.08 -0.44
CA SER A 59 11.53 -6.92 -0.33
C SER A 59 11.94 -6.40 1.04
N GLY A 60 12.90 -7.09 1.65
CA GLY A 60 13.50 -6.68 2.91
C GLY A 60 14.73 -5.78 2.69
N TYR A 61 14.87 -4.72 3.47
CA TYR A 61 16.08 -3.88 3.45
C TYR A 61 16.40 -3.29 4.83
N THR A 62 17.64 -2.83 5.00
CA THR A 62 18.04 -2.07 6.19
C THR A 62 17.94 -0.58 5.89
N HIS A 63 17.14 0.16 6.65
CA HIS A 63 16.99 1.60 6.52
C HIS A 63 18.22 2.34 7.05
N LYS A 64 18.39 3.63 6.70
CA LYS A 64 19.57 4.44 7.08
C LYS A 64 19.79 4.57 8.59
N ASP A 65 18.73 4.44 9.38
CA ASP A 65 18.78 4.44 10.86
C ASP A 65 18.97 3.04 11.45
N ARG A 66 19.35 2.06 10.61
CA ARG A 66 19.64 0.65 10.95
C ARG A 66 18.42 -0.18 11.35
N GLY A 67 17.20 0.35 11.27
CA GLY A 67 16.00 -0.48 11.38
C GLY A 67 15.81 -1.38 10.17
N LYS A 68 15.21 -2.55 10.38
CA LYS A 68 14.82 -3.45 9.30
C LYS A 68 13.47 -3.03 8.75
N VAL A 69 13.28 -3.16 7.45
CA VAL A 69 12.01 -2.86 6.79
C VAL A 69 11.66 -3.99 5.85
N LEU A 70 10.38 -4.37 5.85
CA LEU A 70 9.77 -5.18 4.80
C LEU A 70 8.82 -4.29 3.98
N ASP A 71 9.22 -4.02 2.74
CA ASP A 71 8.46 -3.25 1.76
C ASP A 71 7.50 -4.19 1.02
N LEU A 72 6.21 -3.89 1.08
CA LEU A 72 5.15 -4.69 0.49
C LEU A 72 4.32 -3.83 -0.46
N HIS A 73 4.11 -4.32 -1.68
CA HIS A 73 3.18 -3.71 -2.62
C HIS A 73 2.03 -4.66 -2.90
N PHE A 74 0.82 -4.13 -2.87
CA PHE A 74 -0.38 -4.87 -3.25
C PHE A 74 -1.09 -4.19 -4.42
N HIS A 75 -1.64 -5.01 -5.31
CA HIS A 75 -2.40 -4.57 -6.46
C HIS A 75 -3.66 -5.41 -6.62
N LYS A 76 -4.70 -4.82 -7.23
CA LYS A 76 -5.90 -5.55 -7.64
C LYS A 76 -6.31 -5.03 -9.00
N ASP A 77 -6.27 -5.91 -9.99
CA ASP A 77 -6.75 -5.61 -11.34
C ASP A 77 -8.23 -5.24 -11.31
N GLY A 78 -8.66 -4.37 -12.22
CA GLY A 78 -10.06 -4.13 -12.51
C GLY A 78 -10.57 -4.90 -13.71
N THR A 79 -11.84 -4.66 -14.05
CA THR A 79 -12.52 -5.39 -15.13
C THR A 79 -12.66 -4.59 -16.43
N ASP A 80 -11.98 -3.45 -16.58
CA ASP A 80 -11.86 -2.79 -17.88
C ASP A 80 -10.87 -3.52 -18.82
N LEU A 81 -10.85 -3.11 -20.10
CA LEU A 81 -10.01 -3.73 -21.14
C LEU A 81 -8.50 -3.69 -20.83
N PHE A 82 -8.06 -2.76 -19.99
CA PHE A 82 -6.68 -2.52 -19.59
C PHE A 82 -6.44 -2.86 -18.12
N LYS A 83 -7.30 -3.69 -17.51
CA LYS A 83 -7.25 -4.07 -16.08
C LYS A 83 -7.40 -2.86 -15.13
N GLY A 84 -8.02 -1.80 -15.61
CA GLY A 84 -8.42 -0.62 -14.86
C GLY A 84 -9.69 -0.83 -14.05
N TRP A 85 -9.83 -0.16 -12.89
CA TRP A 85 -11.10 -0.12 -12.16
C TRP A 85 -12.11 0.76 -12.89
N LYS A 86 -13.31 0.23 -13.11
CA LYS A 86 -14.50 1.02 -13.43
C LYS A 86 -14.88 1.91 -12.23
N PRO A 87 -15.71 2.97 -12.41
CA PRO A 87 -16.07 3.87 -11.33
C PRO A 87 -16.64 3.17 -10.08
N GLU A 88 -17.46 2.13 -10.27
CA GLU A 88 -18.07 1.37 -9.18
C GLU A 88 -17.03 0.53 -8.43
N GLU A 89 -16.11 -0.10 -9.18
CA GLU A 89 -15.00 -0.86 -8.63
C GLU A 89 -14.04 0.05 -7.86
N ASN A 90 -13.78 1.25 -8.38
CA ASN A 90 -12.93 2.23 -7.73
C ASN A 90 -13.51 2.63 -6.37
N ALA A 91 -14.78 3.02 -6.33
CA ALA A 91 -15.47 3.38 -5.09
C ALA A 91 -15.47 2.22 -4.08
N ALA A 92 -15.79 1.00 -4.53
CA ALA A 92 -15.81 -0.18 -3.67
C ALA A 92 -14.43 -0.54 -3.12
N ASN A 93 -13.41 -0.61 -3.99
CA ASN A 93 -12.04 -0.94 -3.57
C ASN A 93 -11.46 0.16 -2.67
N MET A 94 -11.72 1.44 -2.95
CA MET A 94 -11.24 2.53 -2.10
C MET A 94 -11.91 2.54 -0.72
N ALA A 95 -13.20 2.21 -0.63
CA ALA A 95 -13.88 2.04 0.65
C ALA A 95 -13.27 0.90 1.47
N ILE A 96 -12.90 -0.21 0.82
CA ILE A 96 -12.19 -1.32 1.48
C ILE A 96 -10.82 -0.88 1.98
N ILE A 97 -10.00 -0.23 1.15
CA ILE A 97 -8.66 0.26 1.56
C ILE A 97 -8.81 1.23 2.74
N THR A 98 -9.74 2.18 2.66
CA THR A 98 -10.03 3.15 3.73
C THR A 98 -10.39 2.44 5.03
N LYS A 99 -11.25 1.42 4.97
CA LYS A 99 -11.64 0.64 6.13
C LYS A 99 -10.47 -0.14 6.73
N VAL A 100 -9.71 -0.86 5.91
CA VAL A 100 -8.58 -1.69 6.37
C VAL A 100 -7.56 -0.88 7.16
N PHE A 101 -7.21 0.31 6.66
CA PHE A 101 -6.26 1.18 7.35
C PHE A 101 -6.90 1.99 8.48
N GLY A 102 -8.17 2.39 8.34
CA GLY A 102 -8.93 3.05 9.39
C GLY A 102 -9.11 2.18 10.63
N ASP A 103 -9.32 0.86 10.47
CA ASP A 103 -9.44 -0.11 11.56
C ASP A 103 -8.16 -0.20 12.42
N VAL A 104 -7.02 0.25 11.90
CA VAL A 104 -5.73 0.36 12.64
C VAL A 104 -5.31 1.80 12.92
N GLY A 105 -6.22 2.76 12.76
CA GLY A 105 -6.00 4.17 13.10
C GLY A 105 -5.21 4.98 12.05
N ILE A 106 -5.08 4.48 10.82
CA ILE A 106 -4.39 5.18 9.73
C ILE A 106 -5.41 5.81 8.80
N THR A 107 -5.40 7.15 8.71
CA THR A 107 -6.08 7.89 7.65
C THR A 107 -5.23 7.90 6.39
N ILE A 108 -5.77 7.37 5.29
CA ILE A 108 -5.10 7.34 3.98
C ILE A 108 -5.39 8.61 3.17
N THR A 109 -4.46 8.98 2.30
CA THR A 109 -4.64 10.06 1.33
C THR A 109 -4.26 9.54 -0.06
N PRO A 110 -5.24 9.01 -0.84
CA PRO A 110 -4.96 8.48 -2.17
C PRO A 110 -4.43 9.58 -3.11
N ARG A 111 -3.42 9.25 -3.92
CA ARG A 111 -2.82 10.19 -4.87
C ARG A 111 -2.50 9.54 -6.22
N VAL A 112 -2.25 10.37 -7.23
CA VAL A 112 -1.67 9.91 -8.51
C VAL A 112 -0.17 10.19 -8.46
N MET A 113 0.63 9.20 -8.84
CA MET A 113 2.09 9.34 -8.93
C MET A 113 2.47 10.33 -10.03
N SER A 114 3.61 11.01 -9.87
CA SER A 114 4.27 11.66 -10.99
C SER A 114 4.77 10.64 -12.02
N LEU A 115 5.00 11.08 -13.25
CA LEU A 115 5.59 10.23 -14.28
C LEU A 115 6.97 9.70 -13.84
N ALA A 116 7.79 10.51 -13.19
CA ALA A 116 9.10 10.09 -12.70
C ALA A 116 9.00 8.95 -11.67
N GLU A 117 8.07 9.04 -10.72
CA GLU A 117 7.82 7.97 -9.74
C GLU A 117 7.28 6.69 -10.39
N ALA A 118 6.45 6.81 -11.42
CA ALA A 118 5.80 5.65 -12.05
C ALA A 118 6.75 4.76 -12.87
N TYR A 119 7.89 5.33 -13.33
CA TYR A 119 8.86 4.71 -14.24
C TYR A 119 10.30 4.61 -13.68
N ALA A 120 10.50 4.92 -12.40
CA ALA A 120 11.76 4.66 -11.68
C ALA A 120 11.83 3.22 -11.17
#